data_AF-A0A7Y0DD65-F1
#
_entry.id   AF-A0A7Y0DD65-F1
#
_cell.length_a   1.000
_cell.length_b   1.000
_cell.length_c   1.000
_cell.angle_alpha   90.00
_cell.angle_beta   90.00
_cell.angle_gamma   90.00
#
_symmetry.space_group_name_H-M   'P 1'
#
loop_
_entity.id
_entity.type
_entity.pdbx_description
1 polymer ?
#
loop_
_entity_poly.entity_id
_entity_poly.type
_entity_poly.pdbx_seq_one_letter_code
_entity_poly.pdbx_strand_id
1 'polypeptide(L)'
;MPPFGHLQLTSVLRGVLGPTLLAESVSLLGTGGPSGAGDSGAADLRTRALAAGVPSDVAAALVDAVGELDARERDQVTDPLRPAPGTDVLRLGTAAARQTDGTTCGSSVLAMLAAAGDPTLAHWLVTGRTLAGYRPAELDGVGDAGGPAVRFGDLQEALKVRSSSRAVLGLLRWPQALGTPPWGAARVARFPGVAYRSVLVDDTRSDEVAVVLARASRALDRGVPVPLYAGGDLATGLSTAIPRHVVLLTARTADGFTVYEPSTGRLLPLTTEEVTKPGGPVPALGGWSHVCWALLPVRPAPVGVAVQ
;
A
#
# COMPACT_ATOMS: atom_id res chain seq x y z
N MET A 1 -37.83 -16.95 -9.98
CA MET A 1 -36.73 -16.21 -10.62
C MET A 1 -35.51 -16.31 -9.72
N PRO A 2 -34.34 -16.80 -10.16
CA PRO A 2 -33.18 -16.89 -9.27
C PRO A 2 -32.55 -15.49 -9.11
N PRO A 3 -31.94 -15.19 -7.95
CA PRO A 3 -31.35 -13.89 -7.66
C PRO A 3 -29.92 -13.85 -8.21
N PHE A 4 -29.73 -13.32 -9.42
CA PHE A 4 -28.40 -13.14 -10.00
C PHE A 4 -27.76 -11.77 -9.64
N GLY A 5 -28.20 -11.13 -8.56
CA GLY A 5 -27.87 -9.74 -8.22
C GLY A 5 -26.49 -9.46 -7.60
N HIS A 6 -25.75 -10.48 -7.16
CA HIS A 6 -24.54 -10.30 -6.32
C HIS A 6 -23.33 -11.13 -6.78
N LEU A 7 -23.28 -11.52 -8.06
CA LEU A 7 -22.14 -12.31 -8.55
C LEU A 7 -20.93 -11.41 -8.79
N GLN A 8 -19.77 -11.82 -8.27
CA GLN A 8 -18.48 -11.18 -8.54
C GLN A 8 -17.66 -11.99 -9.54
N LEU A 9 -16.79 -11.31 -10.29
CA LEU A 9 -15.83 -11.96 -11.17
C LEU A 9 -14.87 -12.86 -10.40
N THR A 10 -14.55 -12.52 -9.15
CA THR A 10 -13.68 -13.30 -8.27
C THR A 10 -14.28 -14.67 -7.94
N SER A 11 -15.59 -14.74 -7.64
CA SER A 11 -16.30 -15.99 -7.42
C SER A 11 -16.30 -16.87 -8.69
N VAL A 12 -16.44 -16.26 -9.87
CA VAL A 12 -16.39 -16.97 -11.16
C VAL A 12 -14.97 -17.47 -11.48
N LEU A 13 -13.95 -16.61 -11.36
CA LEU A 13 -12.55 -16.96 -11.60
C LEU A 13 -12.08 -18.08 -10.66
N ARG A 14 -12.57 -18.09 -9.42
CA ARG A 14 -12.23 -19.13 -8.44
C ARG A 14 -12.92 -20.46 -8.71
N GLY A 15 -14.15 -20.45 -9.22
CA GLY A 15 -14.82 -21.65 -9.72
C GLY A 15 -14.03 -22.36 -10.81
N VAL A 16 -13.19 -21.62 -11.55
CA VAL A 16 -12.31 -22.14 -12.61
C VAL A 16 -10.89 -22.45 -12.11
N LEU A 17 -10.33 -21.64 -11.19
CA LEU A 17 -8.92 -21.70 -10.78
C LEU A 17 -8.63 -22.45 -9.47
N GLY A 18 -9.66 -22.80 -8.68
CA GLY A 18 -9.50 -23.48 -7.38
C GLY A 18 -9.00 -22.57 -6.24
N PRO A 19 -8.84 -23.11 -5.01
CA PRO A 19 -8.43 -22.32 -3.85
C PRO A 19 -7.02 -21.75 -4.00
N THR A 20 -6.88 -20.43 -3.81
CA THR A 20 -5.61 -19.70 -3.99
C THR A 20 -4.74 -19.69 -2.71
N LEU A 21 -5.28 -20.15 -1.59
CA LEU A 21 -4.58 -20.21 -0.30
C LEU A 21 -4.36 -21.67 0.09
N LEU A 22 -3.11 -22.15 -0.04
CA LEU A 22 -2.69 -23.30 0.75
C LEU A 22 -2.58 -22.86 2.22
N ALA A 23 -3.11 -23.69 3.11
CA ALA A 23 -2.99 -23.51 4.55
C ALA A 23 -1.51 -23.63 4.96
N GLU A 24 -0.80 -22.52 5.09
CA GLU A 24 0.53 -22.51 5.71
C GLU A 24 0.42 -22.54 7.23
N SER A 25 1.27 -23.37 7.84
CA SER A 25 1.31 -23.67 9.27
C SER A 25 1.74 -22.46 10.11
N VAL A 26 1.04 -22.28 11.21
CA VAL A 26 1.29 -21.26 12.23
C VAL A 26 2.67 -21.52 12.85
N SER A 27 3.67 -20.70 12.53
CA SER A 27 4.91 -20.62 13.30
C SER A 27 5.05 -19.26 13.94
N LEU A 28 4.96 -19.29 15.27
CA LEU A 28 5.18 -18.18 16.21
C LEU A 28 6.59 -17.59 16.00
N LEU A 29 6.68 -16.27 15.84
CA LEU A 29 7.95 -15.55 15.93
C LEU A 29 7.76 -14.24 16.70
N GLY A 30 8.50 -14.16 17.81
CA GLY A 30 9.10 -12.98 18.47
C GLY A 30 8.29 -11.71 18.66
N THR A 31 7.95 -11.42 19.91
CA THR A 31 7.41 -10.13 20.39
C THR A 31 8.55 -9.21 20.82
N GLY A 32 8.73 -8.07 20.14
CA GLY A 32 9.54 -6.94 20.62
C GLY A 32 8.63 -5.74 20.85
N GLY A 33 8.53 -5.26 22.09
CA GLY A 33 7.71 -4.11 22.47
C GLY A 33 8.45 -2.77 22.33
N PRO A 34 7.74 -1.64 22.20
CA PRO A 34 8.35 -0.33 22.03
C PRO A 34 8.68 0.36 23.37
N SER A 35 9.75 1.16 23.41
CA SER A 35 10.11 2.04 24.54
C SER A 35 10.68 3.38 24.05
N GLY A 36 10.19 4.49 24.64
CA GLY A 36 10.98 5.70 24.96
C GLY A 36 10.97 6.91 24.01
N ALA A 37 9.90 7.72 23.99
CA ALA A 37 9.77 8.96 23.19
C ALA A 37 10.76 10.07 23.62
N GLY A 38 11.72 10.39 22.75
CA GLY A 38 12.68 11.50 22.92
C GLY A 38 13.88 11.30 22.00
N ASP A 39 14.73 10.32 22.33
CA ASP A 39 15.76 9.79 21.44
C ASP A 39 15.23 8.69 20.50
N SER A 40 14.05 8.13 20.79
CA SER A 40 13.47 7.10 19.93
C SER A 40 13.13 7.60 18.54
N GLY A 41 12.82 8.88 18.35
CA GLY A 41 12.40 9.39 17.03
C GLY A 41 13.55 9.38 16.01
N ALA A 42 14.70 9.91 16.42
CA ALA A 42 15.90 9.92 15.58
C ALA A 42 16.51 8.52 15.42
N ALA A 43 16.57 7.73 16.50
CA ALA A 43 17.04 6.35 16.45
C ALA A 43 16.13 5.45 15.61
N ASP A 44 14.81 5.62 15.70
CA ASP A 44 13.82 4.93 14.87
C ASP A 44 13.97 5.32 13.39
N LEU A 45 14.08 6.62 13.09
CA LEU A 45 14.26 7.12 11.73
C LEU A 45 15.49 6.52 11.06
N ARG A 46 16.64 6.52 11.75
CA ARG A 46 17.87 5.90 11.26
C ARG A 46 17.71 4.39 11.09
N THR A 47 17.08 3.71 12.05
CA THR A 47 16.85 2.26 12.01
C THR A 47 15.99 1.87 10.81
N ARG A 48 14.91 2.63 10.54
CA ARG A 48 14.05 2.40 9.38
C ARG A 48 14.77 2.65 8.06
N ALA A 49 15.58 3.72 7.96
CA ALA A 49 16.39 3.96 6.77
C ALA A 49 17.37 2.79 6.51
N LEU A 50 18.08 2.33 7.52
CA LEU A 50 18.97 1.16 7.40
C LEU A 50 18.20 -0.11 7.00
N ALA A 51 17.02 -0.34 7.57
CA ALA A 51 16.17 -1.47 7.22
C ALA A 51 15.67 -1.40 5.75
N ALA A 52 15.49 -0.20 5.21
CA ALA A 52 15.19 0.03 3.79
C ALA A 52 16.40 -0.17 2.87
N GLY A 53 17.59 -0.45 3.41
CA GLY A 53 18.83 -0.64 2.65
C GLY A 53 19.59 0.66 2.36
N VAL A 54 19.23 1.75 3.03
CA VAL A 54 19.92 3.04 2.91
C VAL A 54 21.33 2.93 3.52
N PRO A 55 22.39 3.42 2.86
CA PRO A 55 23.74 3.47 3.43
C PRO A 55 23.80 4.21 4.77
N SER A 56 24.68 3.79 5.70
CA SER A 56 24.68 4.34 7.06
C SER A 56 25.04 5.83 7.14
N ASP A 57 25.86 6.34 6.24
CA ASP A 57 26.21 7.75 6.12
C ASP A 57 25.00 8.58 5.66
N VAL A 58 24.26 8.08 4.66
CA VAL A 58 23.01 8.68 4.18
C VAL A 58 21.93 8.64 5.28
N ALA A 59 21.83 7.53 6.01
CA ALA A 59 20.89 7.40 7.12
C ALA A 59 21.21 8.36 8.29
N ALA A 60 22.49 8.68 8.53
CA ALA A 60 22.89 9.71 9.48
C ALA A 60 22.52 11.11 8.96
N ALA A 61 22.86 11.41 7.70
CA ALA A 61 22.50 12.69 7.07
C ALA A 61 20.97 12.92 7.03
N LEU A 62 20.16 11.86 6.94
CA LEU A 62 18.71 11.93 7.03
C LEU A 62 18.24 12.42 8.40
N VAL A 63 18.84 11.94 9.49
CA VAL A 63 18.48 12.37 10.85
C VAL A 63 18.75 13.86 11.01
N ASP A 64 19.92 14.33 10.56
CA ASP A 64 20.29 15.75 10.63
C ASP A 64 19.34 16.60 9.78
N ALA A 65 19.11 16.20 8.52
CA ALA A 65 18.22 16.92 7.61
C ALA A 65 16.77 17.00 8.13
N VAL A 66 16.25 15.94 8.75
CA VAL A 66 14.91 15.93 9.35
C VAL A 66 14.85 16.72 10.66
N GLY A 67 15.97 16.80 11.39
CA GLY A 67 16.13 17.68 12.55
C GLY A 67 15.92 19.16 12.21
N GLU A 68 16.37 19.59 11.02
CA GLU A 68 16.27 20.97 10.53
C GLU A 68 14.90 21.36 9.97
N LEU A 69 14.01 20.40 9.70
CA LEU A 69 12.68 20.68 9.15
C LEU A 69 11.77 21.40 10.16
N ASP A 70 10.73 22.08 9.66
CA ASP A 70 9.65 22.52 10.53
C ASP A 70 8.90 21.30 11.13
N ALA A 71 8.13 21.51 12.19
CA ALA A 71 7.45 20.41 12.89
C ALA A 71 6.51 19.61 11.98
N ARG A 72 5.82 20.28 11.05
CA ARG A 72 4.87 19.64 10.14
C ARG A 72 5.61 18.74 9.13
N GLU A 73 6.64 19.26 8.50
CA GLU A 73 7.44 18.51 7.53
C GLU A 73 8.19 17.36 8.19
N ARG A 74 8.70 17.57 9.41
CA ARG A 74 9.28 16.51 10.24
C ARG A 74 8.29 15.37 10.49
N ASP A 75 7.06 15.69 10.89
CA ASP A 75 6.01 14.69 11.13
C ASP A 75 5.68 13.92 9.84
N GLN A 76 5.58 14.61 8.70
CA GLN A 76 5.30 13.97 7.41
C GLN A 76 6.42 13.03 6.93
N VAL A 77 7.68 13.31 7.25
CA VAL A 77 8.80 12.43 6.91
C VAL A 77 8.88 11.24 7.87
N THR A 78 8.67 11.48 9.17
CA THR A 78 8.79 10.44 10.18
C THR A 78 7.62 9.46 10.15
N ASP A 79 6.39 9.93 9.92
CA ASP A 79 5.18 9.11 9.88
C ASP A 79 4.24 9.57 8.74
N PRO A 80 4.56 9.23 7.47
CA PRO A 80 3.80 9.72 6.31
C PRO A 80 2.37 9.18 6.23
N LEU A 81 2.02 8.17 7.04
CA LEU A 81 0.67 7.61 7.15
C LEU A 81 -0.11 8.18 8.35
N ARG A 82 0.42 9.19 9.04
CA ARG A 82 -0.29 9.92 10.09
C ARG A 82 -0.66 11.33 9.62
N PRO A 83 -1.95 11.70 9.66
CA PRO A 83 -2.38 13.05 9.34
C PRO A 83 -2.03 14.00 10.49
N ALA A 84 -1.95 15.29 10.17
CA ALA A 84 -1.78 16.31 11.20
C ALA A 84 -3.00 16.36 12.15
N PRO A 85 -2.83 16.81 13.41
CA PRO A 85 -3.94 16.96 14.33
C PRO A 85 -5.10 17.79 13.75
N GLY A 86 -6.33 17.32 13.92
CA GLY A 86 -7.54 18.01 13.45
C GLY A 86 -7.87 17.82 11.96
N THR A 87 -7.14 16.96 11.24
CA THR A 87 -7.48 16.58 9.87
C THR A 87 -7.27 15.08 9.65
N ASP A 88 -7.91 14.55 8.62
CA ASP A 88 -7.71 13.20 8.10
C ASP A 88 -6.95 13.19 6.76
N VAL A 89 -6.57 14.37 6.24
CA VAL A 89 -5.84 14.51 4.98
C VAL A 89 -4.36 14.20 5.21
N LEU A 90 -3.83 13.21 4.49
CA LEU A 90 -2.40 12.98 4.40
C LEU A 90 -1.76 14.01 3.48
N ARG A 91 -0.59 14.53 3.89
CA ARG A 91 0.13 15.56 3.14
C ARG A 91 1.58 15.19 2.93
N LEU A 92 2.10 15.60 1.77
CA LEU A 92 3.50 15.55 1.40
C LEU A 92 3.92 16.99 1.11
N GLY A 93 4.66 17.60 2.04
CA GLY A 93 4.88 19.04 2.08
C GLY A 93 3.55 19.80 2.19
N THR A 94 3.27 20.65 1.21
CA THR A 94 2.03 21.44 1.14
C THR A 94 0.90 20.73 0.37
N ALA A 95 1.18 19.66 -0.37
CA ALA A 95 0.20 18.97 -1.19
C ALA A 95 -0.52 17.86 -0.42
N ALA A 96 -1.78 17.60 -0.76
CA ALA A 96 -2.45 16.37 -0.32
C ALA A 96 -1.82 15.18 -1.06
N ALA A 97 -1.65 14.04 -0.37
CA ALA A 97 -1.22 12.78 -0.96
C ALA A 97 -2.38 12.17 -1.76
N ARG A 98 -2.78 12.83 -2.86
CA ARG A 98 -3.91 12.45 -3.69
C ARG A 98 -3.43 11.86 -5.01
N GLN A 99 -4.13 10.85 -5.50
CA GLN A 99 -3.91 10.30 -6.83
C GLN A 99 -4.07 11.38 -7.91
N THR A 100 -3.30 11.27 -8.98
CA THR A 100 -3.32 12.22 -10.10
C THR A 100 -4.59 12.09 -10.93
N ASP A 101 -4.97 10.85 -11.26
CA ASP A 101 -6.14 10.51 -12.07
C ASP A 101 -6.82 9.22 -11.60
N GLY A 102 -8.01 8.92 -12.16
CA GLY A 102 -8.85 7.76 -11.81
C GLY A 102 -8.25 6.37 -12.07
N THR A 103 -7.02 6.27 -12.56
CA THR A 103 -6.28 5.03 -12.81
C THR A 103 -4.96 4.95 -12.03
N THR A 104 -4.65 5.95 -11.20
CA THR A 104 -3.43 6.04 -10.39
C THR A 104 -3.64 5.67 -8.93
N CYS A 105 -4.83 5.22 -8.52
CA CYS A 105 -5.10 4.75 -7.16
C CYS A 105 -4.07 3.70 -6.68
N GLY A 106 -3.77 2.70 -7.51
CA GLY A 106 -2.79 1.66 -7.22
C GLY A 106 -1.37 2.18 -7.07
N SER A 107 -0.91 3.05 -7.97
CA SER A 107 0.44 3.62 -7.87
C SER A 107 0.58 4.64 -6.75
N SER A 108 -0.49 5.36 -6.40
CA SER A 108 -0.57 6.22 -5.22
C SER A 108 -0.41 5.40 -3.93
N VAL A 109 -1.09 4.25 -3.84
CA VAL A 109 -0.94 3.31 -2.72
C VAL A 109 0.48 2.74 -2.65
N LEU A 110 1.08 2.35 -3.78
CA LEU A 110 2.47 1.87 -3.81
C LEU A 110 3.47 2.93 -3.37
N ALA A 111 3.26 4.20 -3.74
CA ALA A 111 4.10 5.32 -3.34
C ALA A 111 4.03 5.56 -1.82
N MET A 112 2.82 5.60 -1.25
CA MET A 112 2.63 5.77 0.20
C MET A 112 3.13 4.57 1.01
N LEU A 113 2.96 3.35 0.49
CA LEU A 113 3.53 2.13 1.09
C LEU A 113 5.06 2.22 1.15
N ALA A 114 5.71 2.58 0.05
CA ALA A 114 7.16 2.71 0.00
C ALA A 114 7.66 3.85 0.90
N ALA A 115 6.98 5.01 0.90
CA ALA A 115 7.35 6.14 1.77
C ALA A 115 7.24 5.79 3.27
N ALA A 116 6.24 4.98 3.65
CA ALA A 116 6.12 4.50 5.02
C ALA A 116 7.26 3.57 5.44
N GLY A 117 7.82 2.82 4.48
CA GLY A 117 8.95 1.91 4.70
C GLY A 117 10.33 2.55 4.56
N ASP A 118 10.48 3.58 3.72
CA ASP A 118 11.74 4.27 3.43
C ASP A 118 11.61 5.78 3.74
N PRO A 119 12.15 6.25 4.89
CA PRO A 119 12.06 7.65 5.25
C PRO A 119 12.86 8.59 4.33
N THR A 120 13.81 8.10 3.53
CA THR A 120 14.50 8.93 2.53
C THR A 120 13.59 9.25 1.33
N LEU A 121 12.70 8.32 0.96
CA LEU A 121 11.65 8.57 -0.02
C LEU A 121 10.61 9.55 0.53
N ALA A 122 10.20 9.39 1.79
CA ALA A 122 9.30 10.34 2.45
C ALA A 122 9.92 11.76 2.48
N HIS A 123 11.21 11.88 2.84
CA HIS A 123 11.95 13.14 2.79
C HIS A 123 11.96 13.76 1.40
N TRP A 124 12.20 12.98 0.34
CA TRP A 124 12.17 13.49 -1.03
C TRP A 124 10.77 13.95 -1.44
N LEU A 125 9.71 13.21 -1.07
CA LEU A 125 8.34 13.61 -1.37
C LEU A 125 7.98 14.96 -0.71
N VAL A 126 8.39 15.15 0.55
CA VAL A 126 8.11 16.37 1.32
C VAL A 126 8.96 17.55 0.84
N THR A 127 10.27 17.36 0.64
CA THR A 127 11.22 18.46 0.44
C THR A 127 11.70 18.62 -1.01
N GLY A 128 11.65 17.55 -1.80
CA GLY A 128 12.24 17.47 -3.14
C GLY A 128 13.74 17.23 -3.15
N ARG A 129 14.38 17.04 -1.99
CA ARG A 129 15.83 16.90 -1.87
C ARG A 129 16.23 15.43 -1.65
N THR A 130 17.23 14.99 -2.40
CA THR A 130 17.98 13.76 -2.12
C THR A 130 19.09 14.05 -1.10
N LEU A 131 19.62 13.00 -0.46
CA LEU A 131 20.63 13.11 0.59
C LEU A 131 21.92 12.44 0.15
N ALA A 132 23.03 13.18 0.18
CA ALA A 132 24.36 12.67 -0.21
C ALA A 132 24.39 11.96 -1.58
N GLY A 133 23.59 12.42 -2.55
CA GLY A 133 23.47 11.80 -3.87
C GLY A 133 22.73 10.46 -3.90
N TYR A 134 22.30 9.93 -2.75
CA TYR A 134 21.50 8.71 -2.66
C TYR A 134 20.10 8.95 -3.22
N ARG A 135 19.64 7.99 -4.02
CA ARG A 135 18.34 8.03 -4.67
C ARG A 135 17.57 6.75 -4.34
N PRO A 136 16.41 6.82 -3.66
CA PRO A 136 15.54 5.68 -3.47
C PRO A 136 15.20 5.03 -4.81
N ALA A 137 15.19 3.71 -4.87
CA ALA A 137 14.99 2.99 -6.12
C ALA A 137 13.56 3.16 -6.68
N GLU A 138 12.61 3.67 -5.89
CA GLU A 138 11.30 4.08 -6.37
C GLU A 138 11.40 5.21 -7.41
N LEU A 139 12.41 6.08 -7.26
CA LEU A 139 12.65 7.23 -8.13
C LEU A 139 13.32 6.87 -9.47
N ASP A 140 13.57 5.59 -9.74
CA ASP A 140 14.05 5.14 -11.05
C ASP A 140 13.08 5.56 -12.16
N GLY A 141 13.54 6.41 -13.07
CA GLY A 141 12.75 6.98 -14.17
C GLY A 141 11.93 8.22 -13.78
N VAL A 142 12.03 8.70 -12.55
CA VAL A 142 11.47 9.99 -12.10
C VAL A 142 12.51 11.09 -12.39
N GLY A 143 12.08 12.27 -12.83
CA GLY A 143 12.97 13.42 -13.07
C GLY A 143 13.24 14.24 -11.81
N ASP A 144 13.92 15.37 -11.99
CA ASP A 144 13.90 16.44 -10.99
C ASP A 144 12.51 17.08 -11.04
N ALA A 145 11.67 16.67 -10.10
CA ALA A 145 10.27 17.02 -10.10
C ALA A 145 10.02 18.32 -9.29
N GLY A 146 9.04 19.11 -9.74
CA GLY A 146 8.72 20.43 -9.19
C GLY A 146 8.13 20.42 -7.77
N GLY A 147 7.02 21.14 -7.55
CA GLY A 147 6.36 21.20 -6.25
C GLY A 147 5.86 19.83 -5.74
N PRO A 148 5.51 19.70 -4.44
CA PRO A 148 5.22 18.39 -3.84
C PRO A 148 4.15 17.55 -4.55
N ALA A 149 3.10 18.18 -5.10
CA ALA A 149 2.07 17.49 -5.87
C ALA A 149 2.61 16.88 -7.17
N VAL A 150 3.49 17.60 -7.88
CA VAL A 150 4.12 17.13 -9.12
C VAL A 150 5.03 15.96 -8.83
N ARG A 151 5.86 16.04 -7.77
CA ARG A 151 6.73 14.93 -7.34
C ARG A 151 5.95 13.66 -7.05
N PHE A 152 4.85 13.78 -6.32
CA PHE A 152 4.00 12.64 -6.02
C PHE A 152 3.34 12.08 -7.29
N GLY A 153 2.89 12.94 -8.20
CA GLY A 153 2.33 12.54 -9.49
C GLY A 153 3.33 11.83 -10.41
N ASP A 154 4.56 12.33 -10.50
CA ASP A 154 5.62 11.72 -11.32
C ASP A 154 6.02 10.34 -10.77
N LEU A 155 6.08 10.20 -9.45
CA LEU A 155 6.29 8.91 -8.79
C LEU A 155 5.14 7.93 -9.07
N GLN A 156 3.89 8.41 -9.02
CA GLN A 156 2.72 7.59 -9.37
C GLN A 156 2.81 7.07 -10.81
N GLU A 157 3.22 7.90 -11.76
CA GLU A 157 3.35 7.48 -13.16
C GLU A 157 4.47 6.44 -13.33
N ALA A 158 5.65 6.68 -12.73
CA ALA A 158 6.75 5.72 -12.77
C ALA A 158 6.36 4.36 -12.17
N LEU A 159 5.67 4.36 -11.03
CA LEU A 159 5.19 3.14 -10.39
C LEU A 159 4.10 2.45 -11.20
N LYS A 160 3.20 3.19 -11.85
CA LYS A 160 2.15 2.65 -12.73
C LYS A 160 2.76 1.96 -13.95
N VAL A 161 3.76 2.56 -14.57
CA VAL A 161 4.52 1.96 -15.67
C VAL A 161 5.19 0.66 -15.20
N ARG A 162 5.86 0.68 -14.05
CA ARG A 162 6.60 -0.47 -13.51
C ARG A 162 5.66 -1.63 -13.12
N SER A 163 4.56 -1.33 -12.43
CA SER A 163 3.58 -2.33 -12.01
C SER A 163 2.79 -2.92 -13.19
N SER A 164 2.61 -2.14 -14.27
CA SER A 164 1.97 -2.60 -15.51
C SER A 164 2.92 -3.34 -16.45
N SER A 165 4.23 -3.15 -16.32
CA SER A 165 5.22 -3.82 -17.17
C SER A 165 5.18 -5.33 -16.96
N ARG A 166 5.28 -6.14 -18.04
CA ARG A 166 5.33 -7.61 -17.94
C ARG A 166 4.23 -8.20 -17.03
N ALA A 167 3.05 -7.61 -17.06
CA ALA A 167 1.95 -8.00 -16.20
C ALA A 167 1.09 -9.08 -16.83
N VAL A 168 0.96 -9.12 -18.16
CA VAL A 168 0.19 -10.15 -18.84
C VAL A 168 1.14 -11.27 -19.26
N LEU A 169 0.94 -12.47 -18.71
CA LEU A 169 1.77 -13.66 -18.93
C LEU A 169 3.28 -13.46 -18.65
N GLY A 170 3.65 -12.45 -17.85
CA GLY A 170 5.05 -12.09 -17.61
C GLY A 170 5.75 -11.40 -18.78
N LEU A 171 5.03 -11.07 -19.86
CA LEU A 171 5.62 -10.60 -21.11
C LEU A 171 5.03 -9.26 -21.56
N LEU A 172 3.69 -9.15 -21.59
CA LEU A 172 2.99 -7.99 -22.15
C LEU A 172 2.61 -6.96 -21.08
N ARG A 173 2.43 -5.71 -21.51
CA ARG A 173 2.00 -4.61 -20.63
C ARG A 173 0.51 -4.72 -20.32
N TRP A 174 0.14 -4.43 -19.08
CA TRP A 174 -1.25 -4.24 -18.69
C TRP A 174 -1.82 -2.95 -19.32
N PRO A 175 -3.08 -2.95 -19.81
CA PRO A 175 -3.71 -1.74 -20.33
C PRO A 175 -3.79 -0.64 -19.26
N GLN A 176 -3.24 0.54 -19.57
CA GLN A 176 -3.16 1.66 -18.61
C GLN A 176 -4.54 2.13 -18.11
N ALA A 177 -5.57 2.04 -18.96
CA ALA A 177 -6.95 2.40 -18.61
C ALA A 177 -7.56 1.51 -17.50
N LEU A 178 -6.97 0.34 -17.25
CA LEU A 178 -7.38 -0.59 -16.21
C LEU A 178 -6.60 -0.39 -14.90
N GLY A 179 -5.80 0.66 -14.80
CA GLY A 179 -5.02 0.98 -13.60
C GLY A 179 -3.88 0.00 -13.36
N THR A 180 -3.68 -0.39 -12.11
CA THR A 180 -2.58 -1.28 -11.69
C THR A 180 -3.10 -2.70 -11.45
N PRO A 181 -2.53 -3.76 -12.05
CA PRO A 181 -2.95 -5.14 -11.78
C PRO A 181 -2.42 -5.66 -10.43
N PRO A 182 -3.18 -6.47 -9.66
CA PRO A 182 -2.79 -6.92 -8.32
C PRO A 182 -1.42 -7.62 -8.24
N TRP A 183 -1.13 -8.52 -9.18
CA TRP A 183 0.16 -9.25 -9.22
C TRP A 183 1.33 -8.34 -9.63
N GLY A 184 1.08 -7.34 -10.47
CA GLY A 184 2.06 -6.32 -10.86
C GLY A 184 2.39 -5.38 -9.71
N ALA A 185 1.37 -4.98 -8.95
CA ALA A 185 1.55 -4.26 -7.69
C ALA A 185 2.32 -5.09 -6.66
N ALA A 186 1.95 -6.36 -6.45
CA ALA A 186 2.63 -7.23 -5.49
C ALA A 186 4.15 -7.36 -5.79
N ARG A 187 4.52 -7.41 -7.07
CA ARG A 187 5.92 -7.45 -7.52
C ARG A 187 6.69 -6.15 -7.27
N VAL A 188 6.02 -5.00 -7.34
CA VAL A 188 6.66 -3.67 -7.21
C VAL A 188 6.55 -3.10 -5.80
N ALA A 189 5.60 -3.59 -4.99
CA ALA A 189 5.40 -3.18 -3.61
C ALA A 189 6.69 -3.40 -2.80
N ARG A 190 7.08 -2.35 -2.09
CA ARG A 190 8.30 -2.35 -1.27
C ARG A 190 8.00 -1.86 0.12
N PHE A 191 8.41 -2.68 1.08
CA PHE A 191 8.41 -2.37 2.49
C PHE A 191 9.51 -3.23 3.14
N PRO A 192 10.36 -2.67 4.03
CA PRO A 192 11.46 -3.41 4.63
C PRO A 192 11.05 -4.75 5.25
N GLY A 193 11.84 -5.79 4.99
CA GLY A 193 11.68 -7.10 5.62
C GLY A 193 10.54 -7.98 5.09
N VAL A 194 9.76 -7.52 4.10
CA VAL A 194 8.64 -8.30 3.53
C VAL A 194 8.64 -8.27 2.00
N ALA A 195 8.10 -9.33 1.40
CA ALA A 195 7.64 -9.31 0.02
C ALA A 195 6.10 -9.33 0.03
N TYR A 196 5.45 -8.95 -1.07
CA TYR A 196 3.99 -9.01 -1.16
C TYR A 196 3.53 -10.10 -2.14
N ARG A 197 2.42 -10.75 -1.81
CA ARG A 197 1.68 -11.63 -2.72
C ARG A 197 0.25 -11.14 -2.92
N SER A 198 -0.22 -11.16 -4.15
CA SER A 198 -1.62 -10.89 -4.47
C SER A 198 -2.46 -12.13 -4.18
N VAL A 199 -3.50 -11.97 -3.36
CA VAL A 199 -4.45 -13.02 -3.01
C VAL A 199 -5.84 -12.57 -3.44
N LEU A 200 -6.52 -13.42 -4.20
CA LEU A 200 -7.91 -13.24 -4.57
C LEU A 200 -8.80 -13.31 -3.33
N VAL A 201 -9.73 -12.38 -3.20
CA VAL A 201 -10.74 -12.36 -2.13
C VAL A 201 -12.11 -12.61 -2.76
N ASP A 202 -12.86 -13.54 -2.18
CA ASP A 202 -14.25 -13.82 -2.52
C ASP A 202 -15.09 -13.53 -1.27
N ASP A 203 -15.77 -12.39 -1.26
CA ASP A 203 -16.47 -11.92 -0.07
C ASP A 203 -17.81 -12.62 0.18
N THR A 204 -18.26 -13.46 -0.75
CA THR A 204 -19.36 -14.42 -0.52
C THR A 204 -18.95 -15.52 0.48
N ARG A 205 -17.65 -15.67 0.74
CA ARG A 205 -17.05 -16.63 1.66
C ARG A 205 -16.49 -15.92 2.89
N SER A 206 -17.38 -15.61 3.83
CA SER A 206 -17.04 -14.86 5.05
C SER A 206 -15.90 -15.48 5.88
N ASP A 207 -15.73 -16.80 5.86
CA ASP A 207 -14.62 -17.53 6.49
C ASP A 207 -13.27 -17.15 5.88
N GLU A 208 -13.20 -17.06 4.55
CA GLU A 208 -11.97 -16.71 3.84
C GLU A 208 -11.64 -15.23 3.99
N VAL A 209 -12.64 -14.35 3.93
CA VAL A 209 -12.48 -12.93 4.24
C VAL A 209 -11.91 -12.75 5.64
N ALA A 210 -12.45 -13.46 6.63
CA ALA A 210 -11.96 -13.41 8.00
C ALA A 210 -10.49 -13.83 8.11
N VAL A 211 -10.05 -14.84 7.35
CA VAL A 211 -8.63 -15.25 7.29
C VAL A 211 -7.75 -14.14 6.68
N VAL A 212 -8.19 -13.51 5.60
CA VAL A 212 -7.47 -12.42 4.96
C VAL A 212 -7.36 -11.21 5.90
N LEU A 213 -8.46 -10.82 6.54
CA LEU A 213 -8.49 -9.74 7.52
C LEU A 213 -7.63 -10.05 8.75
N ALA A 214 -7.63 -11.28 9.26
CA ALA A 214 -6.76 -11.68 10.36
C ALA A 214 -5.26 -11.59 9.98
N ARG A 215 -4.91 -11.95 8.74
CA ARG A 215 -3.54 -11.78 8.23
C ARG A 215 -3.17 -10.30 8.08
N ALA A 216 -4.10 -9.48 7.60
CA ALA A 216 -3.90 -8.04 7.51
C ALA A 216 -3.72 -7.40 8.90
N SER A 217 -4.55 -7.72 9.88
CA SER A 217 -4.41 -7.28 11.27
C SER A 217 -3.03 -7.60 11.84
N ARG A 218 -2.54 -8.84 11.64
CA ARG A 218 -1.20 -9.25 12.08
C ARG A 218 -0.06 -8.51 11.38
N ALA A 219 -0.26 -8.06 10.15
CA ALA A 219 0.71 -7.22 9.45
C ALA A 219 0.72 -5.80 10.03
N LEU A 220 -0.46 -5.23 10.24
CA LEU A 220 -0.63 -3.90 10.81
C LEU A 220 -0.14 -3.81 12.26
N ASP A 221 -0.34 -4.84 13.07
CA ASP A 221 0.21 -4.93 14.43
C ASP A 221 1.76 -4.90 14.43
N ARG A 222 2.39 -5.20 13.28
CA ARG A 222 3.86 -5.10 13.06
C ARG A 222 4.26 -3.84 12.29
N GLY A 223 3.32 -2.92 12.06
CA GLY A 223 3.56 -1.69 11.30
C GLY A 223 3.72 -1.90 9.80
N VAL A 224 3.27 -3.03 9.24
CA VAL A 224 3.34 -3.32 7.80
C VAL A 224 1.99 -3.03 7.14
N PRO A 225 1.87 -1.97 6.32
CA PRO A 225 0.62 -1.62 5.64
C PRO A 225 0.21 -2.66 4.59
N VAL A 226 -1.11 -2.76 4.33
CA VAL A 226 -1.68 -3.81 3.46
C VAL A 226 -2.55 -3.18 2.37
N PRO A 227 -2.14 -3.24 1.09
CA PRO A 227 -2.99 -2.80 -0.01
C PRO A 227 -4.20 -3.73 -0.19
N LEU A 228 -5.38 -3.13 -0.36
CA LEU A 228 -6.61 -3.81 -0.74
C LEU A 228 -7.10 -3.28 -2.08
N TYR A 229 -7.71 -4.17 -2.84
CA TYR A 229 -8.33 -3.88 -4.11
C TYR A 229 -9.84 -3.99 -3.96
N ALA A 230 -10.54 -2.96 -4.40
CA ALA A 230 -11.99 -2.87 -4.35
C ALA A 230 -12.61 -2.83 -5.76
N GLY A 231 -13.81 -3.37 -5.87
CA GLY A 231 -14.57 -3.49 -7.11
C GLY A 231 -16.08 -3.51 -6.86
N GLY A 232 -16.85 -3.60 -7.95
CA GLY A 232 -18.30 -3.60 -7.93
C GLY A 232 -18.90 -4.94 -8.36
N ASP A 233 -20.21 -5.05 -8.27
CA ASP A 233 -20.97 -6.23 -8.70
C ASP A 233 -21.00 -6.36 -10.23
N LEU A 234 -20.96 -7.60 -10.75
CA LEU A 234 -21.15 -7.87 -12.19
C LEU A 234 -22.50 -7.35 -12.72
N ALA A 235 -23.50 -7.25 -11.85
CA ALA A 235 -24.82 -6.70 -12.19
C ALA A 235 -24.75 -5.22 -12.62
N THR A 236 -23.68 -4.50 -12.27
CA THR A 236 -23.44 -3.11 -12.67
C THR A 236 -22.62 -2.98 -13.96
N GLY A 237 -22.21 -4.11 -14.57
CA GLY A 237 -21.54 -4.18 -15.86
C GLY A 237 -20.26 -5.04 -15.84
N LEU A 238 -19.91 -5.67 -16.96
CA LEU A 238 -18.68 -6.48 -17.07
C LEU A 238 -17.39 -5.66 -16.85
N SER A 239 -17.44 -4.34 -17.05
CA SER A 239 -16.33 -3.41 -16.84
C SER A 239 -16.11 -3.02 -15.36
N THR A 240 -17.05 -3.31 -14.46
CA THR A 240 -16.96 -2.97 -13.01
C THR A 240 -16.45 -4.11 -12.14
N ALA A 241 -16.30 -5.31 -12.73
CA ALA A 241 -15.93 -6.53 -12.00
C ALA A 241 -14.42 -6.85 -12.02
N ILE A 242 -13.63 -6.05 -12.74
CA ILE A 242 -12.17 -6.01 -12.60
C ILE A 242 -11.86 -5.08 -11.42
N PRO A 243 -10.88 -5.38 -10.55
CA PRO A 243 -10.49 -4.45 -9.49
C PRO A 243 -10.27 -3.03 -10.03
N ARG A 244 -11.06 -2.07 -9.54
CA ARG A 244 -11.08 -0.69 -10.08
C ARG A 244 -10.40 0.31 -9.18
N HIS A 245 -10.31 0.01 -7.90
CA HIS A 245 -9.79 0.92 -6.91
C HIS A 245 -8.85 0.20 -5.95
N VAL A 246 -7.82 0.90 -5.50
CA VAL A 246 -6.83 0.37 -4.57
C VAL A 246 -6.75 1.32 -3.40
N VAL A 247 -6.79 0.77 -2.19
CA VAL A 247 -6.66 1.50 -0.93
C VAL A 247 -5.57 0.85 -0.08
N LEU A 248 -5.10 1.55 0.96
CA LEU A 248 -4.06 1.04 1.84
C LEU A 248 -4.57 0.97 3.28
N LEU A 249 -4.63 -0.23 3.86
CA LEU A 249 -4.82 -0.34 5.30
C LEU A 249 -3.55 0.16 6.00
N THR A 250 -3.70 1.14 6.89
CA THR A 250 -2.57 1.80 7.56
C THR A 250 -2.48 1.47 9.05
N ALA A 251 -3.61 1.21 9.70
CA ALA A 251 -3.65 0.84 11.12
C ALA A 251 -4.88 -0.03 11.42
N ARG A 252 -4.82 -0.77 12.54
CA ARG A 252 -5.97 -1.47 13.11
C ARG A 252 -6.67 -0.57 14.12
N THR A 253 -8.00 -0.62 14.13
CA THR A 253 -8.85 0.02 15.15
C THR A 253 -9.53 -1.06 15.99
N ALA A 254 -10.38 -0.66 16.96
CA ALA A 254 -11.13 -1.63 17.76
C ALA A 254 -12.06 -2.50 16.88
N ASP A 255 -12.70 -1.88 15.88
CA ASP A 255 -13.77 -2.51 15.10
C ASP A 255 -13.37 -2.80 13.63
N GLY A 256 -12.14 -2.44 13.24
CA GLY A 256 -11.64 -2.66 11.90
C GLY A 256 -10.29 -1.98 11.64
N PHE A 257 -10.26 -1.05 10.70
CA PHE A 257 -9.05 -0.49 10.12
C PHE A 257 -9.16 1.00 9.86
N THR A 258 -8.00 1.66 9.81
CA THR A 258 -7.83 2.96 9.16
C THR A 258 -7.28 2.74 7.77
N VAL A 259 -7.82 3.45 6.79
CA VAL A 259 -7.57 3.23 5.37
C VAL A 259 -7.21 4.52 4.68
N TYR A 260 -6.06 4.56 4.01
CA TYR A 260 -5.74 5.63 3.08
C TYR A 260 -6.51 5.43 1.76
N GLU A 261 -7.40 6.37 1.47
CA GLU A 261 -8.19 6.45 0.25
C GLU A 261 -7.53 7.47 -0.71
N PRO A 262 -6.93 7.01 -1.82
CA PRO A 262 -6.08 7.85 -2.64
C PRO A 262 -6.84 8.89 -3.49
N SER A 263 -8.13 8.73 -3.73
CA SER A 263 -8.91 9.69 -4.56
C SER A 263 -9.16 11.01 -3.84
N THR A 264 -9.18 10.97 -2.52
CA THR A 264 -9.33 12.13 -1.64
C THR A 264 -8.04 12.46 -0.90
N GLY A 265 -7.12 11.51 -0.80
CA GLY A 265 -5.87 11.65 -0.04
C GLY A 265 -6.10 11.62 1.47
N ARG A 266 -7.15 10.95 1.93
CA ARG A 266 -7.62 10.96 3.33
C ARG A 266 -7.48 9.59 3.97
N LEU A 267 -7.40 9.59 5.30
CA LEU A 267 -7.60 8.41 6.12
C LEU A 267 -9.08 8.28 6.48
N LEU A 268 -9.68 7.14 6.14
CA LEU A 268 -11.08 6.83 6.41
C LEU A 268 -11.18 5.56 7.27
N PRO A 269 -12.17 5.47 8.17
CA PRO A 269 -12.42 4.24 8.91
C PRO A 269 -13.05 3.19 7.98
N LEU A 270 -12.67 1.93 8.18
CA LEU A 270 -13.28 0.77 7.54
C LEU A 270 -13.53 -0.29 8.61
N THR A 271 -14.78 -0.64 8.84
CA THR A 271 -15.16 -1.67 9.81
C THR A 271 -14.98 -3.08 9.23
N THR A 272 -14.79 -4.05 10.11
CA THR A 272 -14.76 -5.47 9.72
C THR A 272 -16.10 -5.93 9.11
N GLU A 273 -17.21 -5.36 9.61
CA GLU A 273 -18.56 -5.67 9.11
C GLU A 273 -18.76 -5.17 7.67
N GLU A 274 -18.31 -3.95 7.34
CA GLU A 274 -18.38 -3.43 5.97
C GLU A 274 -17.67 -4.31 4.95
N VAL A 275 -16.61 -5.04 5.35
CA VAL A 275 -15.89 -5.97 4.47
C VAL A 275 -16.53 -7.36 4.44
N THR A 276 -17.03 -7.86 5.57
CA THR A 276 -17.55 -9.24 5.69
C THR A 276 -19.02 -9.38 5.32
N LYS A 277 -19.78 -8.28 5.37
CA LYS A 277 -21.18 -8.22 4.98
C LYS A 277 -21.42 -6.97 4.11
N PRO A 278 -20.91 -6.94 2.87
CA PRO A 278 -21.10 -5.81 1.97
C PRO A 278 -22.57 -5.42 1.81
N GLY A 279 -22.92 -4.21 2.24
CA GLY A 279 -24.29 -3.66 2.15
C GLY A 279 -24.46 -2.57 1.10
N GLY A 280 -23.37 -2.16 0.43
CA GLY A 280 -23.36 -1.08 -0.55
C GLY A 280 -22.01 -0.35 -0.61
N PRO A 281 -21.95 0.79 -1.30
CA PRO A 281 -20.75 1.62 -1.44
C PRO A 281 -20.12 2.02 -0.10
N VAL A 282 -18.82 1.76 0.05
CA VAL A 282 -18.05 2.13 1.25
C VAL A 282 -17.08 3.27 0.91
N PRO A 283 -17.15 4.43 1.59
CA PRO A 283 -16.25 5.56 1.33
C PRO A 283 -14.77 5.20 1.45
N ALA A 284 -14.39 4.40 2.46
CA ALA A 284 -13.02 3.92 2.66
C ALA A 284 -12.51 2.99 1.55
N LEU A 285 -13.40 2.47 0.69
CA LEU A 285 -13.06 1.70 -0.49
C LEU A 285 -13.21 2.51 -1.77
N GLY A 286 -13.27 3.85 -1.69
CA GLY A 286 -13.47 4.73 -2.86
C GLY A 286 -14.89 4.69 -3.42
N GLY A 287 -15.88 4.35 -2.58
CA GLY A 287 -17.29 4.21 -2.99
C GLY A 287 -17.60 2.85 -3.63
N TRP A 288 -16.69 1.88 -3.54
CA TRP A 288 -16.92 0.52 -4.00
C TRP A 288 -17.48 -0.34 -2.86
N SER A 289 -18.18 -1.42 -3.21
CA SER A 289 -18.87 -2.25 -2.22
C SER A 289 -18.03 -3.43 -1.74
N HIS A 290 -17.04 -3.87 -2.54
CA HIS A 290 -16.45 -5.19 -2.36
C HIS A 290 -14.94 -5.19 -2.39
N VAL A 291 -14.33 -5.95 -1.47
CA VAL A 291 -12.90 -6.27 -1.51
C VAL A 291 -12.71 -7.52 -2.36
N CYS A 292 -11.99 -7.38 -3.46
CA CYS A 292 -11.79 -8.46 -4.44
C CYS A 292 -10.35 -9.01 -4.45
N TRP A 293 -9.39 -8.27 -3.90
CA TRP A 293 -8.00 -8.71 -3.77
C TRP A 293 -7.32 -8.07 -2.56
N ALA A 294 -6.33 -8.76 -2.02
CA ALA A 294 -5.43 -8.23 -1.00
C ALA A 294 -3.98 -8.48 -1.38
N LEU A 295 -3.09 -7.55 -1.04
CA LEU A 295 -1.65 -7.74 -1.13
C LEU A 295 -1.14 -8.04 0.27
N LEU A 296 -0.95 -9.32 0.56
CA LEU A 296 -0.52 -9.76 1.89
C LEU A 296 1.01 -9.86 1.96
N PRO A 297 1.63 -9.35 3.03
CA PRO A 297 3.05 -9.52 3.24
C PRO A 297 3.36 -10.99 3.51
N VAL A 298 4.44 -11.45 2.90
CA VAL A 298 5.03 -12.78 3.09
C VAL A 298 6.51 -12.62 3.39
N ARG A 299 7.13 -13.66 3.95
CA ARG A 299 8.58 -13.67 4.09
C ARG A 299 9.21 -13.56 2.69
N PRO A 300 10.22 -12.70 2.50
CA PRO A 300 11.03 -12.75 1.30
C PRO A 300 11.56 -14.17 1.12
N ALA A 301 11.61 -14.64 -0.12
CA ALA A 301 12.33 -15.88 -0.39
C ALA A 301 13.78 -15.69 0.10
N PRO A 302 14.38 -16.69 0.77
CA PRO A 302 15.81 -16.62 1.07
C PRO A 302 16.54 -16.36 -0.24
N VAL A 303 17.50 -15.44 -0.23
CA VAL A 303 18.35 -15.18 -1.38
C VAL A 303 19.13 -16.46 -1.65
N GLY A 304 18.60 -17.28 -2.56
CA GLY A 304 19.20 -18.53 -2.96
C GLY A 304 20.44 -18.24 -3.77
N VAL A 305 21.56 -18.75 -3.27
CA VAL A 305 22.78 -19.05 -4.03
C VAL A 305 22.39 -19.52 -5.43
N ALA A 306 22.96 -18.88 -6.44
CA ALA A 306 22.75 -19.22 -7.84
C ALA A 306 22.85 -20.75 -8.01
N VAL A 307 21.77 -21.38 -8.45
CA VAL A 307 21.86 -22.70 -9.06
C VAL A 307 22.51 -22.47 -10.41
N GLN A 308 23.70 -23.03 -10.57
CA GLN A 308 24.52 -23.00 -11.79
C GLN A 308 23.75 -23.51 -13.01
#